data_AF-Q0W1S3-F1
#
_entry.id   AF-Q0W1S3-F1
#
_cell.length_a   1.000
_cell.length_b   1.000
_cell.length_c   1.000
_cell.angle_alpha   90.00
_cell.angle_beta   90.00
_cell.angle_gamma   90.00
#
_symmetry.space_group_name_H-M   'P 1'
#
loop_
_entity.id
_entity.type
_entity.pdbx_description
1 polymer ?
#
loop_
_entity_poly.entity_id
_entity_poly.type
_entity_poly.pdbx_seq_one_letter_code
_entity_poly.pdbx_strand_id
1 'polypeptide(L)'
;MNAIPVKAARLVFICAILLLLTGIAAAGSTLPPVPGHMTTLTTDHFYIKYNPEGKVPLTTTLDESLAAYAIVDTFFMGFHNKTTLIVADSYNEFRLITGIGDIPEDTTGLNFNEGSRGTVAIKSPHLVPNYRQVLTYHLARIMERTLMQEYHNPPEWFQDGLAAYVASDITDEQRETAAEKARTGNWMTLAEIEKVYANRTVYNENSPETLAARGQAFLLMEYVGQTYGNRTLVNILTDFGYSGNISQSFKNSTGHTPEKFNEDLRKVMFGPVATPVPTPPVIVKEYISGYVRDGAGNPVAGHEVTITGDKVNTTVTTNESGYYAAEVTFGLLKVNMQVNGYEYNNTVPVNPGENKVYDITINDLDLNEEARSILPALRLPDMPEISVNSTLAGATVGLVNLLALVWIVSVLRRNL
;
A
#
# COMPACT_ATOMS: atom_id res chain seq x y z
N MET A 1 47.57 -11.30 21.62
CA MET A 1 46.45 -10.63 20.94
C MET A 1 46.98 -9.33 20.37
N ASN A 2 47.18 -9.25 19.07
CA ASN A 2 47.75 -8.04 18.43
C ASN A 2 46.62 -7.03 18.21
N ALA A 3 46.73 -5.87 18.83
CA ALA A 3 45.77 -4.79 18.66
C ALA A 3 45.75 -4.32 17.20
N ILE A 4 44.57 -4.32 16.59
CA ILE A 4 44.37 -3.76 15.26
C ILE A 4 44.76 -2.27 15.32
N PRO A 5 45.68 -1.78 14.48
CA PRO A 5 46.11 -0.40 14.54
C PRO A 5 44.92 0.53 14.28
N VAL A 6 44.71 1.51 15.16
CA VAL A 6 43.57 2.45 15.19
C VAL A 6 43.28 3.10 13.81
N LYS A 7 44.30 3.22 12.96
CA LYS A 7 44.17 3.75 11.58
C LYS A 7 43.39 2.82 10.65
N ALA A 8 43.55 1.50 10.76
CA ALA A 8 42.82 0.53 9.95
C ALA A 8 41.33 0.46 10.34
N ALA A 9 41.03 0.55 11.65
CA ALA A 9 39.65 0.60 12.14
C ALA A 9 38.89 1.86 11.66
N ARG A 10 39.57 3.02 11.60
CA ARG A 10 38.97 4.26 11.08
C ARG A 10 38.68 4.19 9.58
N LEU A 11 39.53 3.55 8.78
CA LEU A 11 39.32 3.44 7.34
C LEU A 11 38.14 2.49 7.01
N VAL A 12 38.03 1.36 7.72
CA VAL A 12 36.90 0.43 7.57
C VAL A 12 35.58 1.10 7.95
N PHE A 13 35.57 1.90 9.03
CA PHE A 13 34.39 2.64 9.46
C PHE A 13 33.96 3.71 8.43
N ILE A 14 34.91 4.44 7.83
CA ILE A 14 34.63 5.44 6.78
C ILE A 14 34.10 4.76 5.51
N CYS A 15 34.66 3.62 5.09
CA CYS A 15 34.16 2.87 3.93
C CYS A 15 32.77 2.26 4.17
N ALA A 16 32.48 1.80 5.39
CA ALA A 16 31.14 1.31 5.75
C ALA A 16 30.09 2.43 5.69
N ILE A 17 30.44 3.64 6.15
CA ILE A 17 29.57 4.82 6.05
C ILE A 17 29.37 5.24 4.58
N LEU A 18 30.42 5.21 3.75
CA LEU A 18 30.31 5.51 2.32
C LEU A 18 29.46 4.49 1.55
N LEU A 19 29.57 3.19 1.88
CA LEU A 19 28.73 2.14 1.29
C LEU A 19 27.26 2.26 1.73
N LEU A 20 27.02 2.61 3.00
CA LEU A 20 25.67 2.93 3.51
C LEU A 20 25.08 4.17 2.82
N LEU A 21 25.88 5.22 2.58
CA LEU A 21 25.45 6.42 1.88
C LEU A 21 25.14 6.16 0.39
N THR A 22 25.88 5.26 -0.28
CA THR A 22 25.58 4.88 -1.68
C THR A 22 24.36 3.97 -1.81
N GLY A 23 24.06 3.15 -0.78
CA GLY A 23 22.87 2.30 -0.76
C GLY A 23 21.57 3.07 -0.54
N ILE A 24 21.61 4.14 0.26
CA ILE A 24 20.44 5.00 0.51
C ILE A 24 20.18 5.95 -0.68
N ALA A 25 21.21 6.36 -1.42
CA ALA A 25 21.07 7.20 -2.61
C ALA A 25 20.46 6.47 -3.82
N ALA A 26 20.51 5.13 -3.86
CA ALA A 26 20.01 4.33 -4.99
C ALA A 26 18.50 4.04 -4.96
N ALA A 27 17.81 4.38 -3.86
CA ALA A 27 16.34 4.42 -3.80
C ALA A 27 15.78 5.79 -4.28
N GLY A 28 16.65 6.68 -4.78
CA GLY A 28 16.22 7.92 -5.43
C GLY A 28 15.34 7.58 -6.63
N SER A 29 14.07 7.93 -6.51
CA SER A 29 12.97 7.78 -7.48
C SER A 29 13.44 7.73 -8.93
N THR A 30 13.77 6.52 -9.41
CA THR A 30 13.98 6.32 -10.83
C THR A 30 12.65 6.59 -11.51
N LEU A 31 12.69 7.50 -12.50
CA LEU A 31 11.52 7.72 -13.35
C LEU A 31 11.05 6.35 -13.87
N PRO A 32 9.74 6.05 -13.83
CA PRO A 32 9.23 4.81 -14.39
C PRO A 32 9.73 4.68 -15.84
N PRO A 33 10.24 3.50 -16.23
CA PRO A 33 10.69 3.29 -17.60
C PRO A 33 9.50 3.52 -18.54
N VAL A 34 9.66 4.44 -19.48
CA VAL A 34 8.66 4.65 -20.53
C VAL A 34 8.90 3.61 -21.61
N PRO A 35 7.95 2.70 -21.89
CA PRO A 35 8.11 1.74 -22.96
C PRO A 35 8.33 2.42 -24.31
N GLY A 36 9.21 1.84 -25.14
CA GLY A 36 9.63 2.43 -26.42
C GLY A 36 8.51 2.54 -27.45
N HIS A 37 7.41 1.80 -27.29
CA HIS A 37 6.25 1.84 -28.18
C HIS A 37 5.28 3.00 -27.88
N MET A 38 5.49 3.76 -26.81
CA MET A 38 4.57 4.84 -26.45
C MET A 38 4.77 6.10 -27.31
N THR A 39 3.66 6.71 -27.70
CA THR A 39 3.61 8.03 -28.34
C THR A 39 3.37 9.10 -27.29
N THR A 40 3.88 10.33 -27.52
CA THR A 40 3.69 11.47 -26.60
C THR A 40 2.80 12.53 -27.23
N LEU A 41 1.66 12.81 -26.60
CA LEU A 41 0.87 14.01 -26.83
C LEU A 41 1.35 15.11 -25.88
N THR A 42 1.62 16.30 -26.43
CA THR A 42 2.11 17.44 -25.65
C THR A 42 1.04 18.53 -25.58
N THR A 43 0.70 18.97 -24.37
CA THR A 43 -0.18 20.12 -24.13
C THR A 43 0.56 21.21 -23.36
N ASP A 44 -0.11 22.25 -22.88
CA ASP A 44 0.52 23.25 -22.01
C ASP A 44 0.91 22.65 -20.64
N HIS A 45 0.08 21.74 -20.14
CA HIS A 45 0.17 21.21 -18.77
C HIS A 45 0.74 19.79 -18.68
N PHE A 46 0.74 19.03 -19.79
CA PHE A 46 1.13 17.62 -19.76
C PHE A 46 2.06 17.20 -20.90
N TYR A 47 2.87 16.18 -20.60
CA TYR A 47 3.38 15.22 -21.57
C TYR A 47 2.62 13.89 -21.38
N ILE A 48 1.59 13.66 -22.18
CA ILE A 48 0.75 12.45 -22.08
C ILE A 48 1.36 11.36 -22.96
N LYS A 49 1.88 10.31 -22.32
CA LYS A 49 2.44 9.14 -22.98
C LYS A 49 1.42 8.01 -23.00
N TYR A 50 1.17 7.44 -24.17
CA TYR A 50 0.14 6.41 -24.36
C TYR A 50 0.56 5.43 -25.45
N ASN A 51 -0.01 4.23 -25.43
CA ASN A 51 0.13 3.25 -26.51
C ASN A 51 -0.84 3.60 -27.66
N PRO A 52 -0.36 3.97 -28.87
CA PRO A 52 -1.22 4.33 -29.98
C PRO A 52 -2.01 3.14 -30.57
N GLU A 53 -1.60 1.90 -30.30
CA GLU A 53 -2.31 0.68 -30.69
C GLU A 53 -3.32 0.23 -29.64
N GLY A 54 -3.31 0.86 -28.46
CA GLY A 54 -4.21 0.56 -27.36
C GLY A 54 -5.61 1.15 -27.53
N LYS A 55 -6.51 0.77 -26.63
CA LYS A 55 -7.88 1.28 -26.47
C LYS A 55 -7.97 2.51 -25.58
N VAL A 56 -6.90 3.31 -25.46
CA VAL A 56 -6.89 4.53 -24.65
C VAL A 56 -7.81 5.56 -25.31
N PRO A 57 -8.92 5.99 -24.67
CA PRO A 57 -9.80 7.00 -25.23
C PRO A 57 -9.15 8.38 -25.10
N LEU A 58 -8.22 8.73 -26.02
CA LEU A 58 -7.31 9.86 -25.88
C LEU A 58 -8.02 11.20 -25.62
N THR A 59 -9.16 11.46 -26.26
CA THR A 59 -9.98 12.67 -25.99
C THR A 59 -10.44 12.71 -24.55
N THR A 60 -11.06 11.63 -24.06
CA THR A 60 -11.50 11.52 -22.66
C THR A 60 -10.31 11.63 -21.70
N THR A 61 -9.20 10.96 -21.99
CA THR A 61 -7.97 11.08 -21.19
C THR A 61 -7.50 12.53 -21.09
N LEU A 62 -7.46 13.26 -22.21
CA LEU A 62 -7.03 14.66 -22.23
C LEU A 62 -8.00 15.55 -21.44
N ASP A 63 -9.30 15.45 -21.70
CA ASP A 63 -10.33 16.27 -21.06
C ASP A 63 -10.33 16.09 -19.53
N GLU A 64 -10.28 14.82 -19.08
CA GLU A 64 -10.23 14.50 -17.65
C GLU A 64 -8.92 14.93 -17.00
N SER A 65 -7.80 14.88 -17.73
CA SER A 65 -6.50 15.35 -17.24
C SER A 65 -6.45 16.86 -17.06
N LEU A 66 -6.98 17.62 -18.01
CA LEU A 66 -7.08 19.08 -17.91
C LEU A 66 -8.02 19.50 -16.78
N ALA A 67 -9.14 18.78 -16.60
CA ALA A 67 -10.05 19.02 -15.48
C ALA A 67 -9.39 18.75 -14.12
N ALA A 68 -8.67 17.62 -13.99
CA ALA A 68 -7.92 17.30 -12.78
C ALA A 68 -6.83 18.35 -12.48
N TYR A 69 -6.10 18.78 -13.50
CA TYR A 69 -5.09 19.84 -13.38
C TYR A 69 -5.69 21.15 -12.87
N ALA A 70 -6.83 21.58 -13.44
CA ALA A 70 -7.48 22.83 -13.04
C ALA A 70 -7.89 22.83 -11.56
N ILE A 71 -8.34 21.68 -11.03
CA ILE A 71 -8.66 21.54 -9.59
C ILE A 71 -7.40 21.75 -8.74
N VAL A 72 -6.30 21.08 -9.08
CA VAL A 72 -5.02 21.19 -8.35
C VAL A 72 -4.43 22.60 -8.46
N ASP A 73 -4.40 23.17 -9.67
CA ASP A 73 -3.93 24.53 -9.94
C ASP A 73 -4.70 25.56 -9.09
N THR A 74 -6.03 25.45 -9.08
CA THR A 74 -6.89 26.34 -8.28
C THR A 74 -6.62 26.17 -6.78
N PHE A 75 -6.53 24.93 -6.29
CA PHE A 75 -6.34 24.66 -4.86
C PHE A 75 -4.99 25.19 -4.35
N PHE A 76 -3.91 24.91 -5.08
CA PHE A 76 -2.56 25.29 -4.70
C PHE A 76 -2.17 26.72 -5.15
N MET A 77 -3.12 27.51 -5.64
CA MET A 77 -2.94 28.90 -6.06
C MET A 77 -1.88 29.07 -7.18
N GLY A 78 -1.79 28.07 -8.07
CA GLY A 78 -0.84 28.04 -9.17
C GLY A 78 -0.01 26.75 -9.18
N PHE A 79 -0.29 25.88 -10.14
CA PHE A 79 0.54 24.76 -10.53
C PHE A 79 1.13 25.09 -11.90
N HIS A 80 2.43 25.38 -11.97
CA HIS A 80 3.07 25.82 -13.22
C HIS A 80 3.92 24.74 -13.88
N ASN A 81 3.97 23.55 -13.29
CA ASN A 81 4.79 22.47 -13.82
C ASN A 81 4.04 21.66 -14.86
N LYS A 82 4.80 21.22 -15.85
CA LYS A 82 4.34 20.29 -16.86
C LYS A 82 4.58 18.86 -16.38
N THR A 83 3.50 18.15 -16.09
CA THR A 83 3.56 16.79 -15.52
C THR A 83 3.63 15.76 -16.64
N THR A 84 4.44 14.72 -16.46
CA THR A 84 4.40 13.55 -17.35
C THR A 84 3.29 12.63 -16.91
N LEU A 85 2.34 12.32 -17.79
CA LEU A 85 1.25 11.40 -17.54
C LEU A 85 1.44 10.16 -18.42
N ILE A 86 1.74 9.01 -17.83
CA ILE A 86 1.90 7.74 -18.55
C ILE A 86 0.62 6.92 -18.38
N VAL A 87 -0.12 6.76 -19.47
CA VAL A 87 -1.45 6.12 -19.47
C VAL A 87 -1.33 4.69 -19.98
N ALA A 88 -1.59 3.74 -19.09
CA ALA A 88 -1.58 2.31 -19.39
C ALA A 88 -2.94 1.87 -19.95
N ASP A 89 -2.94 1.18 -21.08
CA ASP A 89 -4.15 0.65 -21.71
C ASP A 89 -4.65 -0.65 -21.05
N SER A 90 -3.81 -1.29 -20.26
CA SER A 90 -4.13 -2.53 -19.56
C SER A 90 -3.42 -2.61 -18.21
N TYR A 91 -3.88 -3.52 -17.34
CA TYR A 91 -3.22 -3.82 -16.09
C TYR A 91 -1.77 -4.31 -16.27
N ASN A 92 -1.51 -5.15 -17.28
CA ASN A 92 -0.17 -5.64 -17.57
C ASN A 92 0.77 -4.52 -18.04
N GLU A 93 0.27 -3.61 -18.89
CA GLU A 93 1.06 -2.44 -19.30
C GLU A 93 1.34 -1.53 -18.10
N PHE A 94 0.39 -1.37 -17.18
CA PHE A 94 0.58 -0.61 -15.94
C PHE A 94 1.70 -1.20 -15.07
N ARG A 95 1.74 -2.53 -14.89
CA ARG A 95 2.84 -3.22 -14.20
C ARG A 95 4.20 -2.99 -14.87
N LEU A 96 4.24 -3.05 -16.19
CA LEU A 96 5.48 -2.81 -16.96
C LEU A 96 5.99 -1.38 -16.82
N ILE A 97 5.10 -0.39 -16.88
CA ILE A 97 5.45 1.04 -16.70
C ILE A 97 5.99 1.29 -15.30
N THR A 98 5.32 0.76 -14.28
CA THR A 98 5.70 1.03 -12.88
C THR A 98 6.94 0.25 -12.46
N GLY A 99 7.25 -0.86 -13.14
CA GLY A 99 8.37 -1.74 -12.79
C GLY A 99 8.14 -2.51 -11.49
N ILE A 100 6.91 -2.49 -10.95
CA ILE A 100 6.54 -3.17 -9.71
C ILE A 100 5.97 -4.53 -10.08
N GLY A 101 6.68 -5.59 -9.66
CA GLY A 101 6.29 -6.98 -9.90
C GLY A 101 4.89 -7.28 -9.39
N ASP A 102 4.63 -7.11 -8.09
CA ASP A 102 3.37 -7.52 -7.47
C ASP A 102 2.56 -6.32 -6.96
N ILE A 103 2.15 -5.45 -7.89
CA ILE A 103 1.14 -4.42 -7.60
C ILE A 103 -0.25 -5.08 -7.50
N PRO A 104 -1.16 -4.65 -6.62
CA PRO A 104 -2.55 -5.10 -6.64
C PRO A 104 -3.32 -4.68 -7.91
N GLU A 105 -4.33 -5.46 -8.29
CA GLU A 105 -5.15 -5.18 -9.47
C GLU A 105 -6.08 -3.97 -9.27
N ASP A 106 -6.42 -3.63 -8.03
CA ASP A 106 -7.21 -2.45 -7.68
C ASP A 106 -6.38 -1.15 -7.61
N THR A 107 -5.04 -1.22 -7.61
CA THR A 107 -4.21 0.00 -7.69
C THR A 107 -4.42 0.73 -9.02
N THR A 108 -4.98 1.93 -8.99
CA THR A 108 -5.40 2.66 -10.20
C THR A 108 -4.31 3.56 -10.79
N GLY A 109 -3.39 4.06 -9.96
CA GLY A 109 -2.29 4.92 -10.38
C GLY A 109 -1.18 5.01 -9.33
N LEU A 110 -0.04 5.56 -9.73
CA LEU A 110 1.11 5.88 -8.90
C LEU A 110 1.70 7.22 -9.34
N ASN A 111 2.30 7.95 -8.40
CA ASN A 111 3.01 9.19 -8.68
C ASN A 111 4.48 9.10 -8.28
N PHE A 112 5.31 9.87 -8.98
CA PHE A 112 6.76 9.88 -8.84
C PHE A 112 7.28 11.32 -8.95
N ASN A 113 8.38 11.60 -8.25
CA ASN A 113 9.10 12.89 -8.29
C ASN A 113 8.20 14.11 -7.98
N GLU A 114 8.73 15.29 -8.29
CA GLU A 114 8.16 16.60 -8.00
C GLU A 114 8.52 17.61 -9.10
N GLY A 115 7.93 18.79 -9.02
CA GLY A 115 8.21 19.90 -9.92
C GLY A 115 7.95 19.56 -11.39
N SER A 116 8.83 20.04 -12.26
CA SER A 116 8.80 19.74 -13.70
C SER A 116 9.14 18.29 -14.05
N ARG A 117 9.54 17.48 -13.07
CA ARG A 117 9.81 16.04 -13.21
C ARG A 117 8.67 15.17 -12.67
N GLY A 118 7.63 15.80 -12.11
CA GLY A 118 6.44 15.13 -11.63
C GLY A 118 5.89 14.17 -12.69
N THR A 119 5.70 12.92 -12.31
CA THR A 119 5.22 11.87 -13.20
C THR A 119 4.09 11.10 -12.55
N VAL A 120 3.00 10.87 -13.28
CA VAL A 120 1.91 9.98 -12.87
C VAL A 120 1.85 8.83 -13.85
N ALA A 121 1.94 7.59 -13.36
CA ALA A 121 1.54 6.41 -14.13
C ALA A 121 0.11 6.06 -13.71
N ILE A 122 -0.82 5.93 -14.65
CA ILE A 122 -2.23 5.66 -14.35
C ILE A 122 -2.83 4.73 -15.39
N LYS A 123 -3.77 3.87 -14.98
CA LYS A 123 -4.58 3.08 -15.91
C LYS A 123 -5.52 3.98 -16.72
N SER A 124 -5.85 3.59 -17.94
CA SER A 124 -6.72 4.37 -18.83
C SER A 124 -8.13 4.61 -18.23
N PRO A 125 -8.87 5.65 -18.69
CA PRO A 125 -10.20 5.95 -18.16
C PRO A 125 -11.21 4.81 -18.24
N HIS A 126 -11.08 3.89 -19.21
CA HIS A 126 -11.99 2.73 -19.30
C HIS A 126 -11.71 1.66 -18.23
N LEU A 127 -10.58 1.73 -17.53
CA LEU A 127 -10.20 0.87 -16.40
C LEU A 127 -10.36 1.55 -15.04
N VAL A 128 -10.57 2.88 -15.01
CA VAL A 128 -10.65 3.68 -13.78
C VAL A 128 -11.93 4.51 -13.81
N PRO A 129 -13.03 4.03 -13.19
CA PRO A 129 -14.34 4.69 -13.24
C PRO A 129 -14.31 6.17 -12.80
N ASN A 130 -13.46 6.51 -11.83
CA ASN A 130 -13.30 7.87 -11.30
C ASN A 130 -11.95 8.50 -11.72
N TYR A 131 -11.56 8.35 -12.98
CA TYR A 131 -10.25 8.75 -13.51
C TYR A 131 -9.83 10.17 -13.09
N ARG A 132 -10.72 11.17 -13.18
CA ARG A 132 -10.45 12.56 -12.77
C ARG A 132 -10.03 12.66 -11.31
N GLN A 133 -10.77 12.02 -10.42
CA GLN A 133 -10.57 12.07 -8.98
C GLN A 133 -9.23 11.42 -8.61
N VAL A 134 -8.98 10.22 -9.14
CA VAL A 134 -7.70 9.50 -8.96
C VAL A 134 -6.53 10.35 -9.47
N LEU A 135 -6.65 10.94 -10.66
CA LEU A 135 -5.60 11.79 -11.21
C LEU A 135 -5.41 13.08 -10.38
N THR A 136 -6.49 13.71 -9.92
CA THR A 136 -6.43 14.87 -9.01
C THR A 136 -5.65 14.53 -7.75
N TYR A 137 -5.91 13.37 -7.15
CA TYR A 137 -5.18 12.90 -5.97
C TYR A 137 -3.68 12.77 -6.25
N HIS A 138 -3.29 12.10 -7.35
CA HIS A 138 -1.87 11.93 -7.66
C HIS A 138 -1.16 13.25 -8.04
N LEU A 139 -1.86 14.17 -8.72
CA LEU A 139 -1.33 15.50 -9.03
C LEU A 139 -1.17 16.34 -7.75
N ALA A 140 -2.10 16.25 -6.79
CA ALA A 140 -1.97 16.90 -5.49
C ALA A 140 -0.72 16.41 -4.74
N ARG A 141 -0.45 15.09 -4.72
CA ARG A 141 0.79 14.53 -4.12
C ARG A 141 2.06 15.06 -4.79
N ILE A 142 2.06 15.24 -6.12
CA ILE A 142 3.19 15.87 -6.83
C ILE A 142 3.34 17.33 -6.41
N MET A 143 2.23 18.07 -6.30
CA MET A 143 2.25 19.48 -5.91
C MET A 143 2.72 19.65 -4.46
N GLU A 144 2.30 18.77 -3.56
CA GLU A 144 2.80 18.72 -2.18
C GLU A 144 4.32 18.65 -2.16
N ARG A 145 4.90 17.64 -2.82
CA ARG A 145 6.36 17.48 -2.96
C ARG A 145 7.05 18.63 -3.68
N THR A 146 6.34 19.34 -4.54
CA THR A 146 6.89 20.52 -5.22
C THR A 146 6.98 21.73 -4.30
N LEU A 147 6.00 21.92 -3.41
CA LEU A 147 6.01 23.02 -2.43
C LEU A 147 6.98 22.77 -1.28
N MET A 148 7.23 21.50 -0.97
CA MET A 148 8.20 21.10 0.02
C MET A 148 9.59 21.12 -0.61
N GLN A 149 10.48 21.94 -0.07
CA GLN A 149 11.89 21.93 -0.48
C GLN A 149 12.50 20.56 -0.12
N GLU A 150 13.53 20.11 -0.85
CA GLU A 150 14.09 18.73 -0.90
C GLU A 150 14.44 18.07 0.47
N TYR A 151 14.33 18.76 1.59
CA TYR A 151 14.85 18.31 2.89
C TYR A 151 13.80 17.78 3.87
N HIS A 152 12.50 17.92 3.60
CA HIS A 152 11.47 17.56 4.57
C HIS A 152 10.31 16.76 3.94
N ASN A 153 9.97 15.65 4.60
CA ASN A 153 8.76 14.88 4.33
C ASN A 153 7.78 15.07 5.51
N PRO A 154 6.55 15.55 5.27
CA PRO A 154 5.52 15.61 6.30
C PRO A 154 5.13 14.20 6.72
N PRO A 155 4.41 14.09 7.85
CA PRO A 155 3.68 12.89 8.19
C PRO A 155 2.80 12.43 7.02
N GLU A 156 2.79 11.13 6.73
CA GLU A 156 2.07 10.58 5.57
C GLU A 156 0.56 10.83 5.70
N TRP A 157 0.00 10.85 6.92
CA TRP A 157 -1.41 11.16 7.12
C TRP A 157 -1.77 12.58 6.68
N PHE A 158 -0.87 13.55 6.84
CA PHE A 158 -1.14 14.93 6.43
C PHE A 158 -1.17 15.01 4.90
N GLN A 159 -0.19 14.37 4.27
CA GLN A 159 -0.06 14.29 2.83
C GLN A 159 -1.22 13.54 2.15
N ASP A 160 -1.51 12.32 2.61
CA ASP A 160 -2.60 11.50 2.07
C ASP A 160 -3.96 12.16 2.33
N GLY A 161 -4.17 12.70 3.53
CA GLY A 161 -5.37 13.45 3.88
C GLY A 161 -5.57 14.71 3.03
N LEU A 162 -4.50 15.45 2.74
CA LEU A 162 -4.57 16.67 1.93
C LEU A 162 -4.86 16.35 0.47
N ALA A 163 -4.14 15.40 -0.13
CA ALA A 163 -4.41 14.94 -1.48
C ALA A 163 -5.83 14.38 -1.63
N ALA A 164 -6.29 13.59 -0.66
CA ALA A 164 -7.66 13.08 -0.64
C ALA A 164 -8.68 14.23 -0.52
N TYR A 165 -8.42 15.24 0.32
CA TYR A 165 -9.28 16.42 0.42
C TYR A 165 -9.37 17.20 -0.90
N VAL A 166 -8.24 17.48 -1.56
CA VAL A 166 -8.20 18.18 -2.85
C VAL A 166 -8.97 17.42 -3.93
N ALA A 167 -8.78 16.10 -3.96
CA ALA A 167 -9.45 15.23 -4.93
C ALA A 167 -10.91 14.93 -4.59
N SER A 168 -11.36 15.28 -3.38
CA SER A 168 -12.57 14.71 -2.77
C SER A 168 -12.56 13.17 -2.80
N ASP A 169 -11.38 12.55 -2.71
CA ASP A 169 -11.13 11.11 -2.83
C ASP A 169 -11.27 10.41 -1.46
N ILE A 170 -12.52 10.38 -0.98
CA ILE A 170 -12.94 9.63 0.19
C ILE A 170 -14.17 8.79 -0.16
N THR A 171 -14.16 7.52 0.25
CA THR A 171 -15.33 6.64 0.11
C THR A 171 -16.30 6.82 1.28
N ASP A 172 -17.58 6.52 1.07
CA ASP A 172 -18.57 6.50 2.15
C ASP A 172 -18.14 5.56 3.28
N GLU A 173 -17.55 4.41 2.93
CA GLU A 173 -17.00 3.44 3.89
C GLU A 173 -15.88 4.02 4.75
N GLN A 174 -14.92 4.76 4.17
CA GLN A 174 -13.84 5.41 4.93
C GLN A 174 -14.39 6.46 5.89
N ARG A 175 -15.34 7.28 5.43
CA ARG A 175 -16.00 8.30 6.25
C ARG A 175 -16.81 7.66 7.37
N GLU A 176 -17.58 6.61 7.07
CA GLU A 176 -18.38 5.87 8.04
C GLU A 176 -17.52 5.16 9.07
N THR A 177 -16.42 4.52 8.65
CA THR A 177 -15.49 3.84 9.55
C THR A 177 -14.84 4.81 10.53
N ALA A 178 -14.37 5.98 10.05
CA ALA A 178 -13.83 7.02 10.92
C ALA A 178 -14.89 7.54 11.90
N ALA A 179 -16.14 7.73 11.44
CA ALA A 179 -17.24 8.14 12.28
C ALA A 179 -17.63 7.08 13.34
N GLU A 180 -17.64 5.80 12.98
CA GLU A 180 -17.89 4.68 13.91
C GLU A 180 -16.82 4.60 15.00
N LYS A 181 -15.54 4.69 14.62
CA LYS A 181 -14.41 4.72 15.57
C LYS A 181 -14.59 5.84 16.58
N ALA A 182 -15.00 6.99 16.13
CA ALA A 182 -15.24 8.12 17.00
C ALA A 182 -16.48 7.96 17.90
N ARG A 183 -17.60 7.41 17.40
CA ARG A 183 -18.79 7.07 18.20
C ARG A 183 -18.49 6.07 19.30
N THR A 184 -17.61 5.11 19.04
CA THR A 184 -17.25 4.04 19.97
C THR A 184 -16.12 4.40 20.92
N GLY A 185 -15.62 5.65 20.89
CA GLY A 185 -14.49 6.08 21.72
C GLY A 185 -13.13 5.55 21.27
N ASN A 186 -13.06 4.94 20.08
CA ASN A 186 -11.86 4.42 19.43
C ASN A 186 -11.27 5.42 18.40
N TRP A 187 -11.47 6.73 18.62
CA TRP A 187 -10.89 7.77 17.77
C TRP A 187 -9.37 7.76 17.92
N MET A 188 -8.65 7.72 16.80
CA MET A 188 -7.19 7.63 16.86
C MET A 188 -6.57 8.97 17.27
N THR A 189 -5.51 8.91 18.05
CA THR A 189 -4.54 9.98 18.17
C THR A 189 -3.73 10.11 16.87
N LEU A 190 -3.09 11.26 16.65
CA LEU A 190 -2.22 11.42 15.47
C LEU A 190 -1.03 10.45 15.48
N ALA A 191 -0.53 10.08 16.66
CA ALA A 191 0.54 9.09 16.78
C ALA A 191 0.07 7.67 16.37
N GLU A 192 -1.18 7.32 16.67
CA GLU A 192 -1.77 6.06 16.22
C GLU A 192 -1.99 6.06 14.71
N ILE A 193 -2.51 7.17 14.15
CA ILE A 193 -2.63 7.33 12.69
C ILE A 193 -1.24 7.17 12.03
N GLU A 194 -0.23 7.86 12.53
CA GLU A 194 1.15 7.76 12.01
C GLU A 194 1.64 6.31 12.02
N LYS A 195 1.38 5.56 13.10
CA LYS A 195 1.74 4.15 13.20
C LYS A 195 1.00 3.29 12.17
N VAL A 196 -0.28 3.56 11.91
CA VAL A 196 -1.05 2.86 10.87
C VAL A 196 -0.44 3.12 9.49
N TYR A 197 -0.15 4.38 9.16
CA TYR A 197 0.50 4.73 7.90
C TYR A 197 1.91 4.14 7.76
N ALA A 198 2.70 4.11 8.83
CA ALA A 198 4.03 3.49 8.82
C ALA A 198 3.98 1.98 8.54
N ASN A 199 2.87 1.32 8.88
CA ASN A 199 2.62 -0.10 8.60
C ASN A 199 1.78 -0.32 7.33
N ARG A 200 1.39 0.74 6.62
CA ARG A 200 0.61 0.64 5.40
C ARG A 200 1.49 0.09 4.28
N THR A 201 0.94 -0.89 3.58
CA THR A 201 1.46 -1.51 2.38
C THR A 201 0.34 -1.57 1.35
N VAL A 202 0.67 -1.88 0.10
CA VAL A 202 -0.34 -2.12 -0.93
C VAL A 202 -1.27 -3.31 -0.60
N TYR A 203 -0.87 -4.22 0.30
CA TYR A 203 -1.67 -5.40 0.64
C TYR A 203 -2.67 -5.18 1.78
N ASN A 204 -2.47 -4.17 2.61
CA ASN A 204 -3.33 -3.88 3.77
C ASN A 204 -3.94 -2.48 3.71
N GLU A 205 -3.92 -1.82 2.55
CA GLU A 205 -4.49 -0.49 2.39
C GLU A 205 -6.02 -0.45 2.55
N ASN A 206 -6.66 -1.59 2.29
CA ASN A 206 -8.10 -1.78 2.48
C ASN A 206 -8.44 -2.40 3.85
N SER A 207 -7.48 -2.52 4.77
CA SER A 207 -7.78 -3.00 6.12
C SER A 207 -8.67 -1.99 6.87
N PRO A 208 -9.58 -2.42 7.77
CA PRO A 208 -10.44 -1.50 8.51
C PRO A 208 -9.67 -0.43 9.30
N GLU A 209 -8.47 -0.74 9.78
CA GLU A 209 -7.62 0.22 10.50
C GLU A 209 -7.03 1.27 9.54
N THR A 210 -6.56 0.86 8.36
CA THR A 210 -6.09 1.80 7.32
C THR A 210 -7.23 2.67 6.79
N LEU A 211 -8.40 2.09 6.53
CA LEU A 211 -9.58 2.84 6.08
C LEU A 211 -10.01 3.89 7.11
N ALA A 212 -10.01 3.53 8.38
CA ALA A 212 -10.30 4.46 9.48
C ALA A 212 -9.26 5.60 9.56
N ALA A 213 -7.96 5.27 9.50
CA ALA A 213 -6.88 6.25 9.56
C ALA A 213 -6.95 7.23 8.39
N ARG A 214 -7.18 6.73 7.16
CA ARG A 214 -7.34 7.56 5.96
C ARG A 214 -8.59 8.42 6.01
N GLY A 215 -9.73 7.85 6.42
CA GLY A 215 -10.97 8.61 6.63
C GLY A 215 -10.78 9.74 7.66
N GLN A 216 -10.11 9.46 8.77
CA GLN A 216 -9.83 10.46 9.80
C GLN A 216 -8.85 11.55 9.32
N ALA A 217 -7.81 11.19 8.56
CA ALA A 217 -6.86 12.14 7.98
C ALA A 217 -7.55 13.10 6.99
N PHE A 218 -8.42 12.57 6.13
CA PHE A 218 -9.27 13.39 5.24
C PHE A 218 -10.17 14.34 6.04
N LEU A 219 -10.89 13.82 7.05
CA LEU A 219 -11.83 14.62 7.85
C LEU A 219 -11.10 15.76 8.60
N LEU A 220 -9.85 15.52 9.00
CA LEU A 220 -9.00 16.54 9.61
C LEU A 220 -8.67 17.67 8.64
N MET A 221 -8.31 17.34 7.39
CA MET A 221 -8.06 18.36 6.35
C MET A 221 -9.34 19.10 5.97
N GLU A 222 -10.45 18.38 5.83
CA GLU A 222 -11.78 18.96 5.59
C GLU A 222 -12.16 19.94 6.69
N TYR A 223 -11.97 19.58 7.96
CA TYR A 223 -12.25 20.46 9.10
C TYR A 223 -11.40 21.72 9.10
N VAL A 224 -10.10 21.61 8.85
CA VAL A 224 -9.19 22.76 8.78
C VAL A 224 -9.54 23.64 7.57
N GLY A 225 -9.78 23.05 6.40
CA GLY A 225 -10.18 23.76 5.18
C GLY A 225 -11.51 24.49 5.33
N GLN A 226 -12.51 23.89 5.97
CA GLN A 226 -13.80 24.53 6.24
C GLN A 226 -13.70 25.65 7.29
N THR A 227 -12.84 25.47 8.31
CA THR A 227 -12.74 26.43 9.42
C THR A 227 -11.84 27.63 9.09
N TYR A 228 -10.73 27.40 8.37
CA TYR A 228 -9.70 28.42 8.11
C TYR A 228 -9.46 28.70 6.62
N GLY A 229 -10.17 28.00 5.72
CA GLY A 229 -10.02 28.12 4.27
C GLY A 229 -8.85 27.32 3.68
N ASN A 230 -8.96 26.93 2.41
CA ASN A 230 -7.95 26.13 1.69
C ASN A 230 -6.56 26.76 1.69
N ARG A 231 -6.48 28.10 1.63
CA ARG A 231 -5.20 28.82 1.69
C ARG A 231 -4.41 28.49 2.96
N THR A 232 -5.09 28.22 4.07
CA THR A 232 -4.45 27.84 5.33
C THR A 232 -3.76 26.48 5.21
N LEU A 233 -4.36 25.51 4.53
CA LEU A 233 -3.73 24.20 4.28
C LEU A 233 -2.44 24.34 3.45
N VAL A 234 -2.47 25.17 2.41
CA VAL A 234 -1.28 25.47 1.59
C VAL A 234 -0.21 26.19 2.40
N ASN A 235 -0.59 27.12 3.28
CA ASN A 235 0.35 27.80 4.19
C ASN A 235 1.00 26.82 5.17
N ILE A 236 0.24 25.87 5.74
CA ILE A 236 0.78 24.83 6.63
C ILE A 236 1.84 24.00 5.89
N LEU A 237 1.52 23.53 4.69
CA LEU A 237 2.44 22.75 3.86
C LEU A 237 3.69 23.54 3.50
N THR A 238 3.54 24.82 3.13
CA THR A 238 4.65 25.70 2.76
C THR A 238 5.56 25.97 3.97
N ASP A 239 4.98 26.32 5.13
CA ASP A 239 5.73 26.54 6.37
C ASP A 239 6.42 25.26 6.87
N PHE A 240 5.81 24.09 6.63
CA PHE A 240 6.45 22.81 6.89
C PHE A 240 7.68 22.61 6.00
N GLY A 241 7.59 22.97 4.72
CA GLY A 241 8.72 22.93 3.79
C GLY A 241 9.93 23.76 4.25
N TYR A 242 9.72 24.81 5.04
CA TYR A 242 10.79 25.62 5.63
C TYR A 242 11.24 25.14 7.01
N SER A 243 10.31 24.68 7.85
CA SER A 243 10.57 24.39 9.27
C SER A 243 10.89 22.91 9.56
N GLY A 244 10.43 21.99 8.70
CA GLY A 244 10.42 20.56 8.97
C GLY A 244 9.56 20.15 10.17
N ASN A 245 8.71 21.04 10.70
CA ASN A 245 7.94 20.82 11.92
C ASN A 245 6.44 21.07 11.70
N ILE A 246 5.68 19.99 11.57
CA ILE A 246 4.25 20.06 11.24
C ILE A 246 3.45 20.75 12.33
N SER A 247 3.72 20.48 13.61
CA SER A 247 3.01 21.09 14.73
C SER A 247 3.26 22.60 14.79
N GLN A 248 4.48 23.05 14.50
CA GLN A 248 4.80 24.47 14.40
C GLN A 248 4.09 25.12 13.20
N SER A 249 4.01 24.41 12.07
CA SER A 249 3.37 24.90 10.84
C SER A 249 1.88 25.13 10.99
N PHE A 250 1.21 24.20 11.67
CA PHE A 250 -0.18 24.37 12.10
C PHE A 250 -0.33 25.56 13.04
N LYS A 251 0.53 25.70 14.06
CA LYS A 251 0.47 26.84 15.00
C LYS A 251 0.65 28.17 14.31
N ASN A 252 1.61 28.27 13.39
CA ASN A 252 1.89 29.50 12.63
C ASN A 252 0.69 29.90 11.76
N SER A 253 0.01 28.92 11.16
CA SER A 253 -1.09 29.18 10.22
C SER A 253 -2.45 29.35 10.89
N THR A 254 -2.68 28.73 12.05
CA THR A 254 -4.01 28.62 12.68
C THR A 254 -4.05 29.04 14.15
N GLY A 255 -2.91 29.18 14.81
CA GLY A 255 -2.82 29.34 16.27
C GLY A 255 -2.96 28.04 17.08
N HIS A 256 -3.19 26.89 16.43
CA HIS A 256 -3.44 25.60 17.08
C HIS A 256 -2.50 24.49 16.59
N THR A 257 -2.36 23.41 17.36
CA THR A 257 -1.61 22.22 16.94
C THR A 257 -2.50 21.25 16.18
N PRO A 258 -1.94 20.32 15.38
CA PRO A 258 -2.75 19.29 14.74
C PRO A 258 -3.45 18.39 15.78
N GLU A 259 -2.86 18.15 16.95
CA GLU A 259 -3.51 17.37 18.03
C GLU A 259 -4.77 18.08 18.54
N LYS A 260 -4.73 19.41 18.68
CA LYS A 260 -5.89 20.21 19.08
C LYS A 260 -7.02 20.10 18.05
N PHE A 261 -6.69 20.13 16.76
CA PHE A 261 -7.68 19.91 15.70
C PHE A 261 -8.26 18.50 15.73
N ASN A 262 -7.43 17.49 15.94
CA ASN A 262 -7.88 16.11 16.05
C ASN A 262 -8.88 15.95 17.21
N GLU A 263 -8.62 16.58 18.36
CA GLU A 263 -9.53 16.59 19.50
C GLU A 263 -10.83 17.37 19.23
N ASP A 264 -10.73 18.53 18.57
CA ASP A 264 -11.89 19.38 18.29
C ASP A 264 -12.80 18.75 17.24
N LEU A 265 -12.23 18.18 16.18
CA LEU A 265 -12.97 17.40 15.20
C LEU A 265 -13.74 16.26 15.87
N ARG A 266 -13.09 15.51 16.77
CA ARG A 266 -13.75 14.45 17.55
C ARG A 266 -14.95 15.01 18.36
N LYS A 267 -14.82 16.20 18.96
CA LYS A 267 -15.91 16.85 19.69
C LYS A 267 -17.02 17.37 18.78
N VAL A 268 -16.68 17.92 17.61
CA VAL A 268 -17.66 18.43 16.63
C VAL A 268 -18.53 17.30 16.12
N MET A 269 -17.93 16.15 15.82
CA MET A 269 -18.69 15.03 15.27
C MET A 269 -19.52 14.28 16.32
N PHE A 270 -19.10 14.24 17.60
CA PHE A 270 -19.73 13.35 18.61
C PHE A 270 -20.09 14.02 19.94
N GLY A 271 -19.92 15.33 20.05
CA GLY A 271 -20.12 16.06 21.29
C GLY A 271 -19.00 15.81 22.33
N PRO A 272 -19.15 16.32 23.57
CA PRO A 272 -18.27 15.96 24.66
C PRO A 272 -18.32 14.44 24.87
N VAL A 273 -17.18 13.82 25.18
CA VAL A 273 -17.11 12.38 25.52
C VAL A 273 -18.15 12.13 26.59
N ALA A 274 -19.23 11.42 26.25
CA ALA A 274 -20.08 10.84 27.28
C ALA A 274 -19.14 10.02 28.16
N THR A 275 -19.07 10.34 29.46
CA THR A 275 -18.26 9.60 30.45
C THR A 275 -18.27 8.13 30.06
N PRO A 276 -17.09 7.49 29.84
CA PRO A 276 -17.01 6.20 29.21
C PRO A 276 -18.01 5.27 29.89
N VAL A 277 -19.13 5.04 29.20
CA VAL A 277 -20.05 3.99 29.59
C VAL A 277 -19.16 2.77 29.54
N PRO A 278 -18.99 1.99 30.63
CA PRO A 278 -18.15 0.80 30.60
C PRO A 278 -18.65 -0.03 29.44
N THR A 279 -17.90 0.02 28.34
CA THR A 279 -18.34 -0.55 27.09
C THR A 279 -18.43 -2.04 27.39
N PRO A 280 -19.60 -2.68 27.17
CA PRO A 280 -19.63 -4.13 27.16
C PRO A 280 -18.48 -4.57 26.26
N PRO A 281 -17.63 -5.53 26.67
CA PRO A 281 -16.41 -5.86 25.97
C PRO A 281 -16.72 -5.99 24.49
N VAL A 282 -16.19 -5.05 23.70
CA VAL A 282 -16.41 -5.01 22.25
C VAL A 282 -15.83 -6.32 21.74
N ILE A 283 -16.69 -7.20 21.26
CA ILE A 283 -16.26 -8.42 20.60
C ILE A 283 -15.69 -7.95 19.26
N VAL A 284 -14.38 -7.73 19.22
CA VAL A 284 -13.67 -7.47 17.96
C VAL A 284 -13.82 -8.75 17.13
N LYS A 285 -14.47 -8.62 15.98
CA LYS A 285 -14.58 -9.69 15.00
C LYS A 285 -13.23 -9.79 14.30
N GLU A 286 -12.61 -10.95 14.42
CA GLU A 286 -11.40 -11.33 13.69
C GLU A 286 -11.78 -12.15 12.45
N TYR A 287 -10.82 -12.44 11.58
CA TYR A 287 -11.06 -13.30 10.42
C TYR A 287 -10.07 -14.45 10.36
N ILE A 288 -10.55 -15.63 9.98
CA ILE A 288 -9.71 -16.74 9.53
C ILE A 288 -10.09 -17.07 8.08
N SER A 289 -9.09 -17.23 7.22
CA SER A 289 -9.28 -17.58 5.81
C SER A 289 -8.17 -18.48 5.32
N GLY A 290 -8.38 -19.17 4.20
CA GLY A 290 -7.35 -20.02 3.60
C GLY A 290 -7.89 -20.86 2.46
N TYR A 291 -7.04 -21.75 1.96
CA TYR A 291 -7.38 -22.71 0.92
C TYR A 291 -7.36 -24.13 1.45
N VAL A 292 -8.34 -24.93 1.04
CA VAL A 292 -8.33 -26.37 1.23
C VAL A 292 -7.85 -27.03 -0.05
N ARG A 293 -6.77 -27.81 0.06
CA ARG A 293 -6.16 -28.54 -1.06
C ARG A 293 -5.95 -30.01 -0.72
N ASP A 294 -5.99 -30.87 -1.73
CA ASP A 294 -5.56 -32.26 -1.60
C ASP A 294 -4.01 -32.37 -1.61
N GLY A 295 -3.50 -33.59 -1.42
CA GLY A 295 -2.06 -33.86 -1.43
C GLY A 295 -1.38 -33.66 -2.79
N ALA A 296 -2.16 -33.53 -3.87
CA ALA A 296 -1.70 -33.18 -5.21
C ALA A 296 -1.76 -31.66 -5.50
N GLY A 297 -2.28 -30.87 -4.55
CA GLY A 297 -2.41 -29.42 -4.66
C GLY A 297 -3.70 -28.95 -5.36
N ASN A 298 -4.60 -29.86 -5.73
CA ASN A 298 -5.89 -29.49 -6.33
C ASN A 298 -6.83 -28.92 -5.26
N PRO A 299 -7.71 -27.97 -5.63
CA PRO A 299 -8.67 -27.38 -4.70
C PRO A 299 -9.75 -28.38 -4.28
N VAL A 300 -10.11 -28.37 -3.00
CA VAL A 300 -11.23 -29.17 -2.45
C VAL A 300 -12.45 -28.27 -2.27
N ALA A 301 -13.28 -28.19 -3.32
CA ALA A 301 -14.45 -27.32 -3.38
C ALA A 301 -15.71 -27.96 -2.76
N GLY A 302 -16.66 -27.12 -2.31
CA GLY A 302 -18.00 -27.54 -1.88
C GLY A 302 -18.07 -28.24 -0.51
N HIS A 303 -17.01 -28.20 0.28
CA HIS A 303 -16.94 -28.88 1.59
C HIS A 303 -17.05 -27.89 2.75
N GLU A 304 -17.65 -28.34 3.85
CA GLU A 304 -17.86 -27.53 5.04
C GLU A 304 -16.62 -27.51 5.95
N VAL A 305 -16.14 -26.31 6.26
CA VAL A 305 -15.13 -26.02 7.28
C VAL A 305 -15.83 -25.45 8.50
N THR A 306 -15.79 -26.18 9.62
CA THR A 306 -16.40 -25.79 10.89
C THR A 306 -15.34 -25.27 11.84
N ILE A 307 -15.52 -24.04 12.32
CA ILE A 307 -14.59 -23.35 13.21
C ILE A 307 -15.29 -23.12 14.56
N THR A 308 -14.70 -23.68 15.62
CA THR A 308 -15.23 -23.62 16.98
C THR A 308 -14.22 -23.01 17.95
N GLY A 309 -14.69 -22.21 18.88
CA GLY A 309 -13.91 -21.62 19.97
C GLY A 309 -14.84 -21.21 21.12
N ASP A 310 -14.28 -20.60 22.16
CA ASP A 310 -15.04 -20.26 23.39
C ASP A 310 -16.30 -19.41 23.12
N LYS A 311 -16.28 -18.59 22.06
CA LYS A 311 -17.36 -17.65 21.70
C LYS A 311 -17.77 -17.73 20.22
N VAL A 312 -17.26 -18.70 19.47
CA VAL A 312 -17.55 -18.84 18.05
C VAL A 312 -17.89 -20.29 17.72
N ASN A 313 -18.92 -20.49 16.91
CA ASN A 313 -19.24 -21.75 16.27
C ASN A 313 -19.84 -21.41 14.90
N THR A 314 -19.03 -21.52 13.85
CA THR A 314 -19.42 -21.14 12.50
C THR A 314 -18.99 -22.21 11.51
N THR A 315 -19.77 -22.37 10.44
CA THR A 315 -19.50 -23.33 9.36
C THR A 315 -19.56 -22.58 8.04
N VAL A 316 -18.52 -22.73 7.22
CA VAL A 316 -18.40 -22.09 5.91
C VAL A 316 -18.09 -23.13 4.85
N THR A 317 -18.60 -22.95 3.64
CA THR A 317 -18.38 -23.88 2.52
C THR A 317 -17.25 -23.37 1.63
N THR A 318 -16.32 -24.25 1.25
CA THR A 318 -15.25 -23.90 0.30
C THR A 318 -15.82 -23.62 -1.09
N ASN A 319 -15.29 -22.59 -1.76
CA ASN A 319 -15.67 -22.29 -3.15
C ASN A 319 -14.93 -23.18 -4.17
N GLU A 320 -15.11 -22.92 -5.47
CA GLU A 320 -14.47 -23.69 -6.56
C GLU A 320 -12.94 -23.70 -6.51
N SER A 321 -12.32 -22.67 -5.94
CA SER A 321 -10.87 -22.58 -5.74
C SER A 321 -10.38 -23.23 -4.44
N GLY A 322 -11.29 -23.83 -3.66
CA GLY A 322 -11.00 -24.36 -2.32
C GLY A 322 -10.91 -23.28 -1.25
N TYR A 323 -11.20 -22.02 -1.56
CA TYR A 323 -11.09 -20.91 -0.62
C TYR A 323 -12.24 -20.90 0.39
N TYR A 324 -11.92 -20.60 1.65
CA TYR A 324 -12.88 -20.33 2.71
C TYR A 324 -12.48 -19.09 3.51
N ALA A 325 -13.48 -18.43 4.11
CA ALA A 325 -13.28 -17.33 5.05
C ALA A 325 -14.42 -17.29 6.07
N ALA A 326 -14.10 -17.02 7.33
CA ALA A 326 -15.07 -16.92 8.41
C ALA A 326 -14.71 -15.81 9.39
N GLU A 327 -15.74 -15.10 9.87
CA GLU A 327 -15.63 -14.22 11.03
C GLU A 327 -15.50 -15.06 12.31
N VAL A 328 -14.51 -14.74 13.14
CA VAL A 328 -14.19 -15.45 14.38
C VAL A 328 -13.87 -14.50 15.52
N THR A 329 -13.63 -15.04 16.71
CA THR A 329 -13.04 -14.29 17.83
C THR A 329 -11.60 -14.70 18.02
N PHE A 330 -10.77 -13.83 18.60
CA PHE A 330 -9.43 -14.22 19.03
C PHE A 330 -9.49 -15.36 20.08
N GLY A 331 -8.41 -16.13 20.16
CA GLY A 331 -8.27 -17.27 21.04
C GLY A 331 -7.83 -18.52 20.29
N LEU A 332 -7.98 -19.66 20.97
CA LEU A 332 -7.59 -20.95 20.44
C LEU A 332 -8.80 -21.58 19.72
N LEU A 333 -8.75 -21.60 18.38
CA LEU A 333 -9.85 -22.09 17.54
C LEU A 333 -9.60 -23.52 17.09
N LYS A 334 -10.62 -24.37 17.11
CA LYS A 334 -10.60 -25.70 16.48
C LYS A 334 -11.21 -25.60 15.10
N VAL A 335 -10.44 -26.01 14.09
CA VAL A 335 -10.84 -26.07 12.68
C VAL A 335 -11.07 -27.53 12.32
N ASN A 336 -12.32 -27.86 12.02
CA ASN A 336 -12.77 -29.21 11.67
C ASN A 336 -13.32 -29.22 10.25
N MET A 337 -13.06 -30.29 9.52
CA MET A 337 -13.61 -30.50 8.19
C MET A 337 -13.74 -32.00 7.94
N GLN A 338 -14.80 -32.42 7.27
CA GLN A 338 -14.99 -33.80 6.86
C GLN A 338 -15.12 -33.88 5.33
N VAL A 339 -14.30 -34.71 4.70
CA VAL A 339 -14.25 -34.87 3.24
C VAL A 339 -14.20 -36.36 2.94
N ASN A 340 -15.27 -36.91 2.35
CA ASN A 340 -15.33 -38.33 1.94
C ASN A 340 -14.86 -39.33 3.01
N GLY A 341 -15.25 -39.11 4.27
CA GLY A 341 -14.86 -39.97 5.40
C GLY A 341 -13.52 -39.62 6.06
N TYR A 342 -12.70 -38.75 5.45
CA TYR A 342 -11.53 -38.16 6.10
C TYR A 342 -11.97 -37.05 7.07
N GLU A 343 -11.43 -37.07 8.28
CA GLU A 343 -11.64 -36.04 9.30
C GLU A 343 -10.36 -35.23 9.49
N TYR A 344 -10.41 -33.95 9.18
CA TYR A 344 -9.40 -32.97 9.57
C TYR A 344 -9.84 -32.31 10.88
N ASN A 345 -8.94 -32.29 11.87
CA ASN A 345 -9.18 -31.64 13.15
C ASN A 345 -7.88 -31.06 13.68
N ASN A 346 -7.77 -29.72 13.67
CA ASN A 346 -6.58 -29.04 14.15
C ASN A 346 -6.95 -27.79 14.95
N THR A 347 -6.00 -27.30 15.73
CA THR A 347 -6.17 -26.14 16.59
C THR A 347 -5.26 -25.00 16.14
N VAL A 348 -5.83 -23.80 16.00
CA VAL A 348 -5.18 -22.61 15.45
C VAL A 348 -5.31 -21.45 16.44
N PRO A 349 -4.19 -20.87 16.92
CA PRO A 349 -4.25 -19.64 17.70
C PRO A 349 -4.50 -18.43 16.78
N VAL A 350 -5.47 -17.61 17.15
CA VAL A 350 -5.75 -16.30 16.54
C VAL A 350 -5.55 -15.23 17.62
N ASN A 351 -4.65 -14.28 17.38
CA ASN A 351 -4.41 -13.19 18.32
C ASN A 351 -5.45 -12.07 18.13
N PRO A 352 -5.68 -11.21 19.15
CA PRO A 352 -6.52 -10.03 18.99
C PRO A 352 -6.02 -9.13 17.84
N GLY A 353 -6.92 -8.74 16.95
CA GLY A 353 -6.66 -7.94 15.74
C GLY A 353 -6.00 -8.70 14.58
N GLU A 354 -5.85 -10.03 14.67
CA GLU A 354 -5.18 -10.84 13.63
C GLU A 354 -6.19 -11.36 12.58
N ASN A 355 -5.96 -11.01 11.30
CA ASN A 355 -6.52 -11.75 10.18
C ASN A 355 -5.65 -12.97 9.90
N LYS A 356 -6.13 -14.16 10.29
CA LYS A 356 -5.38 -15.40 10.19
C LYS A 356 -5.52 -16.03 8.80
N VAL A 357 -4.40 -16.27 8.13
CA VAL A 357 -4.35 -17.17 6.96
C VAL A 357 -3.99 -18.58 7.45
N TYR A 358 -4.80 -19.58 7.09
CA TYR A 358 -4.64 -20.97 7.50
C TYR A 358 -5.04 -21.91 6.37
N ASP A 359 -4.05 -22.44 5.66
CA ASP A 359 -4.29 -23.41 4.59
C ASP A 359 -4.42 -24.83 5.16
N ILE A 360 -5.34 -25.60 4.60
CA ILE A 360 -5.61 -27.00 4.95
C ILE A 360 -5.14 -27.89 3.81
N THR A 361 -4.26 -28.84 4.10
CA THR A 361 -3.87 -29.88 3.14
C THR A 361 -4.40 -31.23 3.60
N ILE A 362 -5.22 -31.86 2.77
CA ILE A 362 -5.73 -33.21 2.98
C ILE A 362 -4.75 -34.18 2.32
N ASN A 363 -4.06 -34.99 3.12
CA ASN A 363 -3.12 -35.96 2.56
C ASN A 363 -3.86 -37.04 1.77
N ASP A 364 -3.50 -37.18 0.50
CA ASP A 364 -4.15 -38.00 -0.54
C ASP A 364 -4.04 -39.53 -0.30
N LEU A 365 -3.43 -39.96 0.81
CA LEU A 365 -3.27 -41.37 1.17
C LEU A 365 -4.53 -42.00 1.78
N ASP A 366 -5.49 -41.20 2.25
CA ASP A 366 -6.70 -41.70 2.93
C ASP A 366 -8.00 -41.55 2.10
N LEU A 367 -7.95 -40.87 0.94
CA LEU A 367 -9.15 -40.60 0.11
C LEU A 367 -9.42 -41.65 -0.98
N ASN A 368 -8.58 -42.70 -1.09
CA ASN A 368 -8.42 -43.43 -2.36
C ASN A 368 -8.26 -44.96 -2.29
N GLU A 369 -8.74 -45.69 -1.27
CA GLU A 369 -8.82 -47.16 -1.40
C GLU A 369 -9.94 -47.61 -2.36
N GLU A 370 -11.06 -46.88 -2.46
CA GLU A 370 -12.18 -47.27 -3.31
C GLU A 370 -11.99 -46.85 -4.78
N ALA A 371 -11.41 -45.65 -5.04
CA ALA A 371 -11.24 -45.13 -6.39
C ALA A 371 -10.00 -45.68 -7.13
N ARG A 372 -8.98 -46.20 -6.42
CA ARG A 372 -7.79 -46.82 -7.05
C ARG A 372 -8.09 -48.17 -7.73
N SER A 373 -9.26 -48.78 -7.48
CA SER A 373 -9.62 -50.06 -8.13
C SER A 373 -10.20 -49.93 -9.55
N ILE A 374 -10.48 -48.70 -10.03
CA ILE A 374 -11.31 -48.48 -11.23
C ILE A 374 -10.65 -47.69 -12.37
N LEU A 375 -9.37 -47.28 -12.28
CA LEU A 375 -8.72 -46.49 -13.33
C LEU A 375 -7.50 -47.20 -13.95
N PRO A 376 -7.57 -47.62 -15.23
CA PRO A 376 -6.39 -48.07 -15.97
C PRO A 376 -5.47 -46.87 -16.28
N ALA A 377 -4.17 -47.12 -16.16
CA ALA A 377 -3.08 -46.16 -16.29
C ALA A 377 -3.17 -45.30 -17.58
N LEU A 378 -3.48 -44.01 -17.42
CA LEU A 378 -3.26 -43.00 -18.44
C LEU A 378 -2.08 -42.11 -18.00
N ARG A 379 -0.90 -42.41 -18.56
CA ARG A 379 0.24 -41.49 -18.53
C ARG A 379 -0.01 -40.39 -19.56
N LEU A 380 -0.12 -39.14 -19.10
CA LEU A 380 -0.02 -37.98 -19.97
C LEU A 380 1.46 -37.66 -20.23
N PRO A 381 1.81 -37.18 -21.43
CA PRO A 381 3.19 -36.87 -21.80
C PRO A 381 3.67 -35.56 -21.14
N ASP A 382 4.95 -35.54 -20.77
CA ASP A 382 5.62 -34.40 -20.16
C ASP A 382 5.52 -33.15 -21.05
N MET A 383 5.02 -32.04 -20.49
CA MET A 383 5.09 -30.74 -21.13
C MET A 383 6.41 -30.02 -20.78
N PRO A 384 7.00 -29.27 -21.73
CA PRO A 384 8.29 -28.63 -21.54
C PRO A 384 8.22 -27.42 -20.59
N GLU A 385 9.17 -27.37 -19.65
CA GLU A 385 9.43 -26.20 -18.81
C GLU A 385 9.78 -24.97 -19.66
N ILE A 386 9.08 -23.85 -19.43
CA ILE A 386 9.47 -22.53 -19.94
C ILE A 386 10.26 -21.82 -18.84
N SER A 387 11.59 -21.80 -18.97
CA SER A 387 12.48 -21.04 -18.09
C SER A 387 12.50 -19.56 -18.49
N VAL A 388 12.08 -18.66 -17.60
CA VAL A 388 12.25 -17.22 -17.80
C VAL A 388 13.53 -16.78 -17.08
N ASN A 389 14.55 -16.36 -17.83
CA ASN A 389 15.88 -16.02 -17.32
C ASN A 389 15.87 -14.63 -16.66
N SER A 390 15.74 -14.58 -15.33
CA SER A 390 15.86 -13.37 -14.48
C SER A 390 17.31 -13.04 -14.08
N THR A 391 18.30 -13.67 -14.71
CA THR A 391 19.71 -13.70 -14.29
C THR A 391 20.49 -12.42 -14.56
N LEU A 392 20.06 -11.54 -15.48
CA LEU A 392 20.92 -10.43 -15.93
C LEU A 392 21.00 -9.26 -14.94
N ALA A 393 19.89 -8.91 -14.27
CA ALA A 393 19.86 -7.79 -13.32
C ALA A 393 20.53 -8.17 -11.98
N GLY A 394 20.34 -9.40 -11.51
CA GLY A 394 21.00 -9.91 -10.30
C GLY A 394 22.52 -10.06 -10.46
N ALA A 395 22.98 -10.45 -11.66
CA ALA A 395 24.41 -10.63 -11.94
C ALA A 395 25.21 -9.31 -11.89
N THR A 396 24.61 -8.18 -12.28
CA THR A 396 25.33 -6.90 -12.28
C THR A 396 25.56 -6.38 -10.86
N VAL A 397 24.54 -6.48 -9.99
CA VAL A 397 24.65 -6.11 -8.58
C VAL A 397 25.61 -7.06 -7.83
N GLY A 398 25.54 -8.36 -8.14
CA GLY A 398 26.48 -9.36 -7.59
C GLY A 398 27.93 -9.07 -7.96
N LEU A 399 28.22 -8.69 -9.20
CA LEU A 399 29.58 -8.38 -9.66
C LEU A 399 30.17 -7.14 -8.99
N VAL A 400 29.38 -6.07 -8.82
CA VAL A 400 29.82 -4.84 -8.15
C VAL A 400 30.16 -5.12 -6.68
N ASN A 401 29.31 -5.88 -5.98
CA ASN A 401 29.57 -6.27 -4.59
C ASN A 401 30.81 -7.17 -4.47
N LEU A 402 31.02 -8.10 -5.41
CA LEU A 402 32.19 -8.96 -5.44
C LEU A 402 33.49 -8.16 -5.64
N LEU A 403 33.50 -7.20 -6.58
CA LEU A 403 34.66 -6.34 -6.84
C LEU A 403 34.98 -5.45 -5.64
N ALA A 404 33.97 -4.90 -4.97
CA ALA A 404 34.14 -4.15 -3.73
C ALA A 404 34.78 -5.02 -2.62
N LEU A 405 34.32 -6.27 -2.47
CA LEU A 405 34.86 -7.21 -1.49
C LEU A 405 36.32 -7.57 -1.80
N VAL A 406 36.66 -7.84 -3.06
CA VAL A 406 38.03 -8.14 -3.52
C VAL A 406 38.97 -6.96 -3.24
N TRP A 407 38.51 -5.72 -3.46
CA TRP A 407 39.28 -4.53 -3.16
C TRP A 407 39.53 -4.36 -1.66
N ILE A 408 38.51 -4.55 -0.82
CA ILE A 408 38.63 -4.51 0.65
C ILE A 408 39.63 -5.56 1.13
N VAL A 409 39.53 -6.81 0.66
CA VAL A 409 40.46 -7.90 1.02
C VAL A 409 41.89 -7.56 0.58
N SER A 410 42.07 -6.98 -0.61
CA SER A 410 43.39 -6.59 -1.12
C SER A 410 44.04 -5.47 -0.30
N VAL A 411 43.26 -4.50 0.17
CA VAL A 411 43.74 -3.42 1.06
C VAL A 411 44.08 -3.97 2.45
N LEU A 412 43.28 -4.89 2.99
CA LEU A 412 43.56 -5.53 4.28
C LEU A 412 44.82 -6.40 4.22
N ARG A 413 45.03 -7.15 3.12
CA ARG A 413 46.24 -7.98 2.92
C ARG A 413 47.54 -7.19 2.80
N ARG A 414 47.49 -5.92 2.40
CA ARG A 414 48.69 -5.07 2.29
C ARG A 414 49.07 -4.37 3.61
N ASN A 415 48.16 -4.37 4.59
CA ASN A 415 48.33 -3.68 5.87
C ASN A 415 48.42 -4.63 7.09
N LEU A 416 48.31 -5.95 6.85
CA LEU A 416 48.76 -7.02 7.74
C LEU A 416 50.15 -7.46 7.29
#